data_AF-X8J418-F1
#
_entry.id   AF-X8J418-F1
#
_cell.length_a   1.000
_cell.length_b   1.000
_cell.length_c   1.000
_cell.angle_alpha   90.00
_cell.angle_beta   90.00
_cell.angle_gamma   90.00
#
_symmetry.space_group_name_H-M   'P 1'
#
loop_
_entity.id
_entity.type
_entity.pdbx_description
1 polymer ?
#
loop_
_entity_poly.entity_id
_entity_poly.type
_entity_poly.pdbx_seq_one_letter_code
_entity_poly.pdbx_strand_id
1 'polypeptide(L)'
;MHAVLPPLPAKTLKSTCRKLRTEHHIQSPDTNDPRWTCLPQDPCTSIQPVDQTFKFLEEIAKVVQECHAPQFQGQFALGVVGNITPVSHRHDTSRPDGFIHFKRDSLVRIPWADIMMTMEFKKIYNIKNNMDDMVKVIWSMHHIMRTDARRTHVYGLTCEDTKVRLWYCDRSDFVASTEFDVNKDWKHLVRIILSILLASPIQLGLDPTMKATFPDGNSEPSYIITVHNTDTKAATQYQTSRVLSDVGADSPVSRGTRVWMVQRLVNGIAAGPFYALKDVWVHDDRTEEHKIILEVRKAQPDYAQHLLTPVDYGYVPHDLATPLVPDNTHKTLRRQELELTGVVLQTQSLPAIRATSKSQTSKSVPKDSIGSPEDIPETPWRVAEFDKTYLSNDSRQHYRMVVEEIGEPVHSLRNFTDVFTTIQGGWKGPSRRERGEHTTGASFRNAGETRGDYGLGVRQGY
;
A
#
# COMPACT_ATOMS: atom_id res chain seq x y z
N MET A 1 -12.20 -14.39 5.00
CA MET A 1 -12.91 -13.65 3.91
C MET A 1 -13.86 -12.57 4.44
N HIS A 2 -14.83 -12.89 5.32
CA HIS A 2 -15.78 -11.91 5.86
C HIS A 2 -15.15 -10.71 6.56
N ALA A 3 -14.02 -10.93 7.23
CA ALA A 3 -13.28 -9.90 7.95
C ALA A 3 -12.70 -8.80 7.04
N VAL A 4 -12.32 -9.11 5.80
CA VAL A 4 -11.53 -8.20 4.94
C VAL A 4 -12.24 -7.75 3.66
N LEU A 5 -12.98 -8.63 2.96
CA LEU A 5 -13.66 -8.30 1.69
C LEU A 5 -14.82 -7.29 1.81
N PRO A 6 -14.90 -6.24 0.99
CA PRO A 6 -15.97 -5.23 1.07
C PRO A 6 -17.38 -5.81 1.31
N PRO A 7 -18.23 -5.13 2.11
CA PRO A 7 -19.54 -5.68 2.46
C PRO A 7 -20.40 -5.90 1.22
N LEU A 8 -20.86 -7.14 1.06
CA LEU A 8 -21.72 -7.56 -0.04
C LEU A 8 -23.12 -7.91 0.50
N PRO A 9 -24.21 -7.28 0.01
CA PRO A 9 -25.54 -7.62 0.47
C PRO A 9 -25.86 -9.10 0.20
N ALA A 10 -26.39 -9.81 1.22
CA ALA A 10 -26.67 -11.25 1.10
C ALA A 10 -27.65 -11.58 -0.03
N LYS A 11 -28.61 -10.68 -0.31
CA LYS A 11 -29.55 -10.81 -1.43
C LYS A 11 -28.82 -10.80 -2.78
N THR A 12 -27.80 -9.97 -2.93
CA THR A 12 -26.98 -9.85 -4.14
C THR A 12 -26.24 -11.14 -4.42
N LEU A 13 -25.49 -11.67 -3.44
CA LEU A 13 -24.78 -12.95 -3.61
C LEU A 13 -25.75 -14.10 -3.94
N LYS A 14 -26.87 -14.20 -3.20
CA LYS A 14 -27.87 -15.25 -3.42
C LYS A 14 -28.51 -15.17 -4.80
N SER A 15 -28.80 -13.97 -5.30
CA SER A 15 -29.37 -13.79 -6.64
C SER A 15 -28.36 -14.16 -7.74
N THR A 16 -27.09 -13.80 -7.59
CA THR A 16 -26.02 -14.21 -8.54
C THR A 16 -25.87 -15.71 -8.58
N CYS A 17 -25.71 -16.35 -7.41
CA CYS A 17 -25.56 -17.79 -7.33
C CYS A 17 -26.76 -18.52 -7.94
N ARG A 18 -27.97 -17.97 -7.81
CA ARG A 18 -29.16 -18.52 -8.47
C ARG A 18 -29.05 -18.39 -10.00
N LYS A 19 -28.72 -17.20 -10.51
CA LYS A 19 -28.56 -16.96 -11.96
C LYS A 19 -27.51 -17.87 -12.59
N LEU A 20 -26.32 -17.96 -11.97
CA LEU A 20 -25.23 -18.83 -12.43
C LEU A 20 -25.66 -20.29 -12.56
N ARG A 21 -26.52 -20.76 -11.65
CA ARG A 21 -27.09 -22.12 -11.72
C ARG A 21 -28.15 -22.26 -12.81
N THR A 22 -29.09 -21.31 -12.90
CA THR A 22 -30.19 -21.37 -13.87
C THR A 22 -29.71 -21.19 -15.31
N GLU A 23 -28.60 -20.49 -15.50
CA GLU A 23 -27.96 -20.27 -16.80
C GLU A 23 -26.87 -21.33 -17.10
N HIS A 24 -26.77 -22.38 -16.29
CA HIS A 24 -25.88 -23.53 -16.51
C HIS A 24 -24.37 -23.22 -16.55
N HIS A 25 -23.93 -22.16 -15.86
CA HIS A 25 -22.50 -21.85 -15.66
C HIS A 25 -21.82 -22.77 -14.65
N ILE A 26 -22.61 -23.44 -13.79
CA ILE A 26 -22.15 -24.46 -12.85
C ILE A 26 -22.77 -25.81 -13.23
N GLN A 27 -21.92 -26.77 -13.56
CA GLN A 27 -22.27 -28.17 -13.75
C GLN A 27 -22.51 -28.84 -12.41
N SER A 28 -23.50 -29.72 -12.34
CA SER A 28 -23.82 -30.51 -11.14
C SER A 28 -23.91 -29.68 -9.84
N PRO A 29 -24.62 -28.54 -9.81
CA PRO A 29 -24.54 -27.57 -8.70
C PRO A 29 -25.10 -28.08 -7.36
N ASP A 30 -25.88 -29.16 -7.38
CA ASP A 30 -26.53 -29.79 -6.23
C ASP A 30 -25.88 -31.12 -5.83
N THR A 31 -24.73 -31.47 -6.43
CA THR A 31 -23.94 -32.65 -6.05
C THR A 31 -22.76 -32.26 -5.16
N ASN A 32 -21.99 -33.25 -4.71
CA ASN A 32 -20.75 -33.04 -3.97
C ASN A 32 -19.57 -32.63 -4.88
N ASP A 33 -19.78 -32.49 -6.18
CA ASP A 33 -18.74 -32.15 -7.15
C ASP A 33 -19.25 -31.14 -8.19
N PRO A 34 -19.63 -29.92 -7.76
CA PRO A 34 -19.98 -28.87 -8.69
C PRO A 34 -18.72 -28.39 -9.43
N ARG A 35 -18.86 -28.03 -10.71
CA ARG A 35 -17.74 -27.56 -11.54
C ARG A 35 -18.15 -26.40 -12.42
N TRP A 36 -17.26 -25.44 -12.62
CA TRP A 36 -17.50 -24.37 -13.59
C TRP A 36 -17.52 -24.94 -15.00
N THR A 37 -18.53 -24.58 -15.80
CA THR A 37 -18.63 -25.00 -17.20
C THR A 37 -17.43 -24.52 -18.03
N CYS A 38 -16.86 -23.36 -17.68
CA CYS A 38 -15.65 -22.80 -18.28
C CYS A 38 -14.33 -23.41 -17.75
N LEU A 39 -14.39 -24.33 -16.78
CA LEU A 39 -13.24 -25.07 -16.25
C LEU A 39 -13.51 -26.59 -16.30
N PRO A 40 -13.66 -27.18 -17.50
CA PRO A 40 -14.05 -28.58 -17.65
C PRO A 40 -12.95 -29.57 -17.22
N GLN A 41 -11.69 -29.13 -17.19
CA GLN A 41 -10.53 -29.93 -16.77
C GLN A 41 -9.68 -29.14 -15.79
N ASP A 42 -8.94 -29.84 -14.94
CA ASP A 42 -8.09 -29.20 -13.94
C ASP A 42 -6.84 -28.58 -14.61
N PRO A 43 -6.37 -27.40 -14.18
CA PRO A 43 -5.23 -26.75 -14.80
C PRO A 43 -3.96 -27.61 -14.87
N CYS A 44 -3.76 -28.55 -13.94
CA CYS A 44 -2.62 -29.46 -13.94
C CYS A 44 -2.57 -30.40 -15.16
N THR A 45 -3.72 -30.69 -15.80
CA THR A 45 -3.77 -31.52 -17.01
C THR A 45 -3.64 -30.71 -18.29
N SER A 46 -3.65 -29.37 -18.21
CA SER A 46 -3.56 -28.49 -19.37
C SER A 46 -2.15 -28.44 -19.96
N ILE A 47 -2.05 -28.69 -21.27
CA ILE A 47 -0.83 -28.48 -22.05
C ILE A 47 -0.63 -27.01 -22.47
N GLN A 48 -1.65 -26.17 -22.29
CA GLN A 48 -1.60 -24.77 -22.71
C GLN A 48 -0.67 -23.93 -21.81
N PRO A 49 -0.22 -22.76 -22.29
CA PRO A 49 0.42 -21.74 -21.45
C PRO A 49 -0.44 -21.37 -20.24
N VAL A 50 0.19 -20.89 -19.16
CA VAL A 50 -0.48 -20.51 -17.90
C VAL A 50 -1.56 -19.45 -18.15
N ASP A 51 -1.22 -18.40 -18.89
CA ASP A 51 -2.11 -17.30 -19.22
C ASP A 51 -3.36 -17.72 -20.00
N GLN A 52 -3.27 -18.80 -20.80
CA GLN A 52 -4.43 -19.39 -21.47
C GLN A 52 -5.18 -20.38 -20.58
N THR A 53 -4.46 -21.14 -19.77
CA THR A 53 -5.06 -22.14 -18.86
C THR A 53 -5.95 -21.47 -17.81
N PHE A 54 -5.56 -20.30 -17.30
CA PHE A 54 -6.31 -19.58 -16.27
C PHE A 54 -7.30 -18.54 -16.82
N LYS A 55 -7.52 -18.48 -18.14
CA LYS A 55 -8.53 -17.59 -18.76
C LYS A 55 -9.94 -17.79 -18.23
N PHE A 56 -10.25 -18.96 -17.67
CA PHE A 56 -11.54 -19.22 -17.04
C PHE A 56 -11.87 -18.18 -15.94
N LEU A 57 -10.87 -17.57 -15.28
CA LEU A 57 -11.11 -16.52 -14.29
C LEU A 57 -11.68 -15.23 -14.91
N GLU A 58 -11.26 -14.88 -16.14
CA GLU A 58 -11.87 -13.77 -16.90
C GLU A 58 -13.32 -14.10 -17.27
N GLU A 59 -13.57 -15.33 -17.70
CA GLU A 59 -14.91 -15.79 -18.07
C GLU A 59 -15.86 -15.78 -16.86
N ILE A 60 -15.43 -16.31 -15.72
CA ILE A 60 -16.19 -16.25 -14.46
C ILE A 60 -16.48 -14.79 -14.08
N ALA A 61 -15.47 -13.91 -14.11
CA ALA A 61 -15.67 -12.51 -13.77
C ALA A 61 -16.66 -11.81 -14.70
N LYS A 62 -16.57 -12.09 -16.01
CA LYS A 62 -17.50 -11.57 -17.02
C LYS A 62 -18.94 -12.02 -16.75
N VAL A 63 -19.17 -13.32 -16.54
CA VAL A 63 -20.51 -13.85 -16.27
C VAL A 63 -21.07 -13.30 -14.95
N VAL A 64 -20.25 -13.22 -13.90
CA VAL A 64 -20.62 -12.60 -12.63
C VAL A 64 -20.99 -11.12 -12.81
N GLN A 65 -20.27 -10.41 -13.67
CA GLN A 65 -20.56 -9.02 -14.01
C GLN A 65 -21.89 -8.90 -14.78
N GLU A 66 -22.13 -9.74 -15.77
CA GLU A 66 -23.37 -9.75 -16.56
C GLU A 66 -24.61 -10.02 -15.70
N CYS A 67 -24.47 -10.85 -14.65
CA CYS A 67 -25.53 -11.11 -13.68
C CYS A 67 -26.06 -9.84 -12.97
N HIS A 68 -25.26 -8.76 -12.88
CA HIS A 68 -25.69 -7.45 -12.33
C HIS A 68 -25.36 -6.26 -13.21
N ALA A 69 -25.32 -6.44 -14.54
CA ALA A 69 -25.00 -5.38 -15.50
C ALA A 69 -25.63 -3.99 -15.21
N PRO A 70 -26.89 -3.84 -14.76
CA PRO A 70 -27.44 -2.51 -14.44
C PRO A 70 -26.85 -1.83 -13.19
N GLN A 71 -26.23 -2.58 -12.27
CA GLN A 71 -25.55 -2.04 -11.06
C GLN A 71 -24.04 -1.86 -11.28
N PHE A 72 -23.48 -2.49 -12.32
CA PHE A 72 -22.08 -2.31 -12.69
C PHE A 72 -21.92 -1.11 -13.61
N GLN A 73 -21.28 -0.04 -13.13
CA GLN A 73 -20.80 1.05 -13.98
C GLN A 73 -19.59 0.65 -14.85
N GLY A 74 -19.33 -0.66 -15.06
CA GLY A 74 -18.23 -1.13 -15.90
C GLY A 74 -16.84 -0.67 -15.46
N GLN A 75 -16.69 -0.23 -14.21
CA GLN A 75 -15.50 0.49 -13.72
C GLN A 75 -14.25 -0.38 -13.64
N PHE A 76 -14.39 -1.70 -13.51
CA PHE A 76 -13.29 -2.64 -13.33
C PHE A 76 -13.21 -3.67 -14.45
N ALA A 77 -12.01 -4.15 -14.74
CA ALA A 77 -11.74 -5.32 -15.57
C ALA A 77 -10.88 -6.31 -14.81
N LEU A 78 -11.11 -7.60 -15.05
CA LEU A 78 -10.18 -8.66 -14.69
C LEU A 78 -9.41 -9.05 -15.96
N GLY A 79 -8.09 -9.04 -15.88
CA GLY A 79 -7.21 -9.51 -16.94
C GLY A 79 -6.22 -10.55 -16.43
N VAL A 80 -6.13 -11.67 -17.14
CA VAL A 80 -5.06 -12.66 -17.09
C VAL A 80 -4.14 -12.34 -18.26
N VAL A 81 -2.98 -11.77 -17.93
CA VAL A 81 -2.14 -11.06 -18.89
C VAL A 81 -0.73 -11.62 -19.02
N GLY A 82 -0.29 -12.47 -18.09
CA GLY A 82 0.87 -13.40 -18.15
C GLY A 82 2.27 -12.85 -18.44
N ASN A 83 2.41 -11.70 -19.11
CA ASN A 83 3.66 -11.14 -19.62
C ASN A 83 3.65 -9.60 -19.67
N ILE A 84 2.64 -8.96 -19.05
CA ILE A 84 2.56 -7.50 -18.99
C ILE A 84 3.21 -7.02 -17.69
N THR A 85 4.18 -6.12 -17.79
CA THR A 85 4.71 -5.38 -16.63
C THR A 85 3.87 -4.11 -16.46
N PRO A 86 3.11 -3.97 -15.36
CA PRO A 86 2.37 -2.75 -15.09
C PRO A 86 3.33 -1.56 -14.92
N VAL A 87 2.87 -0.36 -15.26
CA VAL A 87 3.72 0.83 -15.23
C VAL A 87 3.69 1.52 -13.87
N SER A 88 4.84 2.04 -13.46
CA SER A 88 5.00 2.81 -12.23
C SER A 88 6.17 3.79 -12.40
N HIS A 89 6.16 4.85 -11.59
CA HIS A 89 7.31 5.75 -11.45
C HIS A 89 8.45 5.09 -10.67
N ARG A 90 8.15 4.06 -9.88
CA ARG A 90 9.16 3.19 -9.27
C ARG A 90 9.46 2.04 -10.23
N HIS A 91 10.73 1.80 -10.50
CA HIS A 91 11.15 0.66 -11.29
C HIS A 91 10.72 -0.65 -10.61
N ASP A 92 9.99 -1.48 -11.35
CA ASP A 92 9.65 -2.84 -10.99
C ASP A 92 9.47 -3.66 -12.28
N THR A 93 10.05 -4.86 -12.30
CA THR A 93 9.98 -5.75 -13.47
C THR A 93 9.00 -6.89 -13.27
N SER A 94 8.18 -6.84 -12.21
CA SER A 94 7.25 -7.91 -11.87
C SER A 94 6.11 -7.97 -12.86
N ARG A 95 5.61 -9.19 -13.06
CA ARG A 95 4.58 -9.51 -14.06
C ARG A 95 3.55 -10.42 -13.40
N PRO A 96 2.59 -9.85 -12.65
CA PRO A 96 1.50 -10.65 -12.11
C PRO A 96 0.81 -11.44 -13.23
N ASP A 97 0.48 -12.70 -12.97
CA ASP A 97 -0.21 -13.52 -13.96
C ASP A 97 -1.60 -12.95 -14.31
N GLY A 98 -2.25 -12.31 -13.34
CA GLY A 98 -3.46 -11.54 -13.57
C GLY A 98 -3.70 -10.43 -12.54
N PHE A 99 -4.72 -9.62 -12.78
CA PHE A 99 -5.17 -8.59 -11.85
C PHE A 99 -6.60 -8.12 -12.12
N ILE A 100 -7.24 -7.55 -11.09
CA ILE A 100 -8.43 -6.71 -11.23
C ILE A 100 -7.97 -5.24 -11.16
N HIS A 101 -8.37 -4.43 -12.14
CA HIS A 101 -7.94 -3.04 -12.25
C HIS A 101 -9.05 -2.10 -12.73
N PHE A 102 -8.90 -0.80 -12.51
CA PHE A 102 -9.78 0.20 -13.12
C PHE A 102 -9.69 0.16 -14.65
N LYS A 103 -10.84 0.16 -15.33
CA LYS A 103 -10.87 0.35 -16.78
C LYS A 103 -10.41 1.77 -17.11
N ARG A 104 -9.48 1.87 -18.06
CA ARG A 104 -9.15 3.12 -18.75
C ARG A 104 -9.44 2.94 -20.22
N ASP A 105 -9.72 4.04 -20.92
CA ASP A 105 -10.02 4.02 -22.36
C ASP A 105 -8.81 3.57 -23.21
N SER A 106 -7.59 3.61 -22.66
CA SER A 106 -6.37 3.14 -23.34
C SER A 106 -5.82 1.86 -22.70
N LEU A 107 -5.81 0.76 -23.47
CA LEU A 107 -5.23 -0.54 -23.07
C LEU A 107 -3.69 -0.58 -23.11
N VAL A 108 -3.02 0.53 -23.43
CA VAL A 108 -1.60 0.51 -23.83
C VAL A 108 -0.67 0.30 -22.62
N ARG A 109 -1.05 0.73 -21.42
CA ARG A 109 -0.24 0.60 -20.18
C ARG A 109 -1.16 0.60 -18.95
N ILE A 110 -1.07 -0.42 -18.10
CA ILE A 110 -1.86 -0.54 -16.88
C ILE A 110 -0.99 -0.05 -15.71
N PRO A 111 -1.33 1.05 -15.03
CA PRO A 111 -0.55 1.51 -13.88
C PRO A 111 -0.74 0.61 -12.67
N TRP A 112 0.33 0.39 -11.91
CA TRP A 112 0.24 -0.28 -10.60
C TRP A 112 -0.78 0.40 -9.65
N ALA A 113 -0.90 1.72 -9.74
CA ALA A 113 -1.87 2.51 -8.95
C ALA A 113 -3.34 2.15 -9.25
N ASP A 114 -3.64 1.57 -10.41
CA ASP A 114 -5.00 1.19 -10.82
C ASP A 114 -5.36 -0.26 -10.49
N ILE A 115 -4.41 -1.06 -10.03
CA ILE A 115 -4.62 -2.46 -9.69
C ILE A 115 -5.22 -2.55 -8.29
N MET A 116 -6.37 -3.20 -8.15
CA MET A 116 -7.07 -3.41 -6.86
C MET A 116 -6.76 -4.77 -6.25
N MET A 117 -6.49 -5.75 -7.11
CA MET A 117 -6.13 -7.11 -6.71
C MET A 117 -5.12 -7.68 -7.70
N THR A 118 -4.00 -8.18 -7.21
CA THR A 118 -2.99 -8.89 -8.02
C THR A 118 -3.21 -10.39 -7.93
N MET A 119 -2.82 -11.14 -8.94
CA MET A 119 -3.04 -12.57 -9.00
C MET A 119 -1.81 -13.32 -9.53
N GLU A 120 -1.52 -14.46 -8.94
CA GLU A 120 -0.43 -15.38 -9.34
C GLU A 120 -1.00 -16.80 -9.51
N PHE A 121 -0.56 -17.51 -10.55
CA PHE A 121 -1.13 -18.79 -10.93
C PHE A 121 -0.08 -19.86 -11.24
N LYS A 122 -0.32 -21.08 -10.78
CA LYS A 122 0.46 -22.27 -11.17
C LYS A 122 -0.46 -23.40 -11.58
N LYS A 123 -0.14 -24.05 -12.69
CA LYS A 123 -0.90 -25.23 -13.14
C LYS A 123 -0.81 -26.41 -12.17
N ILE A 124 0.28 -26.54 -11.42
CA ILE A 124 0.52 -27.70 -10.53
C ILE A 124 0.54 -27.24 -9.09
N TYR A 125 -0.30 -27.85 -8.26
CA TYR A 125 -0.26 -27.70 -6.81
C TYR A 125 0.88 -28.52 -6.20
N ASN A 126 1.88 -27.85 -5.65
CA ASN A 126 2.90 -28.43 -4.79
C ASN A 126 3.54 -27.33 -3.93
N ILE A 127 4.27 -27.72 -2.88
CA ILE A 127 4.87 -26.78 -1.91
C ILE A 127 5.73 -25.72 -2.61
N LYS A 128 6.57 -26.11 -3.57
CA LYS A 128 7.48 -25.17 -4.26
C LYS A 128 6.71 -24.10 -5.05
N ASN A 129 5.73 -24.53 -5.85
CA ASN A 129 4.93 -23.64 -6.67
C ASN A 129 4.07 -22.71 -5.81
N ASN A 130 3.47 -23.26 -4.76
CA ASN A 130 2.68 -22.48 -3.82
C ASN A 130 3.55 -21.41 -3.15
N MET A 131 4.74 -21.76 -2.64
CA MET A 131 5.67 -20.78 -2.07
C MET A 131 6.11 -19.70 -3.08
N ASP A 132 6.34 -20.06 -4.34
CA ASP A 132 6.69 -19.11 -5.41
C ASP A 132 5.57 -18.07 -5.62
N ASP A 133 4.32 -18.53 -5.76
CA ASP A 133 3.15 -17.65 -5.92
C ASP A 133 2.89 -16.79 -4.68
N MET A 134 3.10 -17.32 -3.47
CA MET A 134 3.02 -16.52 -2.24
C MET A 134 4.01 -15.35 -2.26
N VAL A 135 5.27 -15.61 -2.60
CA VAL A 135 6.30 -14.57 -2.61
C VAL A 135 5.98 -13.52 -3.68
N LYS A 136 5.54 -13.96 -4.87
CA LYS A 136 5.18 -13.06 -5.97
C LYS A 136 3.95 -12.20 -5.64
N VAL A 137 2.89 -12.78 -5.07
CA VAL A 137 1.70 -12.00 -4.72
C VAL A 137 2.00 -11.01 -3.59
N ILE A 138 2.80 -11.40 -2.60
CA ILE A 138 3.26 -10.51 -1.52
C ILE A 138 4.08 -9.36 -2.09
N TRP A 139 5.00 -9.64 -3.02
CA TRP A 139 5.79 -8.61 -3.69
C TRP A 139 4.92 -7.63 -4.48
N SER A 140 3.98 -8.13 -5.28
CA SER A 140 3.05 -7.31 -6.05
C SER A 140 2.19 -6.40 -5.15
N MET A 141 1.67 -6.95 -4.05
CA MET A 141 0.91 -6.21 -3.05
C MET A 141 1.77 -5.14 -2.34
N HIS A 142 3.00 -5.50 -1.95
CA HIS A 142 3.98 -4.57 -1.40
C HIS A 142 4.27 -3.42 -2.36
N HIS A 143 4.53 -3.74 -3.63
CA HIS A 143 4.84 -2.74 -4.66
C HIS A 143 3.69 -1.75 -4.84
N ILE A 144 2.43 -2.20 -4.79
CA ILE A 144 1.24 -1.31 -4.81
C ILE A 144 1.24 -0.38 -3.59
N MET A 145 1.41 -0.93 -2.38
CA MET A 145 1.41 -0.17 -1.11
C MET A 145 2.57 0.85 -1.01
N ARG A 146 3.71 0.51 -1.63
CA ARG A 146 4.92 1.36 -1.72
C ARG A 146 4.78 2.45 -2.78
N THR A 147 4.16 2.14 -3.91
CA THR A 147 4.05 3.08 -5.04
C THR A 147 2.96 4.12 -4.80
N ASP A 148 1.73 3.71 -4.49
CA ASP A 148 0.58 4.61 -4.39
C ASP A 148 0.33 5.06 -2.95
N ALA A 149 0.52 6.36 -2.67
CA ALA A 149 0.38 6.94 -1.33
C ALA A 149 -1.05 6.85 -0.78
N ARG A 150 -2.04 6.70 -1.66
CA ARG A 150 -3.45 6.60 -1.27
C ARG A 150 -3.80 5.24 -0.66
N ARG A 151 -2.90 4.25 -0.74
CA ARG A 151 -3.21 2.87 -0.37
C ARG A 151 -3.18 2.65 1.14
N THR A 152 -4.35 2.33 1.68
CA THR A 152 -4.55 1.93 3.08
C THR A 152 -4.42 0.41 3.22
N HIS A 153 -4.90 -0.33 2.21
CA HIS A 153 -4.77 -1.78 2.06
C HIS A 153 -4.84 -2.21 0.59
N VAL A 154 -4.52 -3.47 0.33
CA VAL A 154 -4.55 -4.10 -1.00
C VAL A 154 -4.93 -5.58 -0.91
N TYR A 155 -5.48 -6.12 -2.00
CA TYR A 155 -5.86 -7.53 -2.10
C TYR A 155 -4.93 -8.28 -3.05
N GLY A 156 -4.84 -9.60 -2.85
CA GLY A 156 -4.20 -10.52 -3.78
C GLY A 156 -4.98 -11.83 -3.89
N LEU A 157 -4.66 -12.64 -4.89
CA LEU A 157 -5.23 -13.96 -5.06
C LEU A 157 -4.17 -14.92 -5.62
N THR A 158 -4.03 -16.10 -5.04
CA THR A 158 -3.24 -17.18 -5.67
C THR A 158 -4.17 -18.28 -6.14
N CYS A 159 -3.83 -18.92 -7.26
CA CYS A 159 -4.55 -20.09 -7.77
C CYS A 159 -3.56 -21.15 -8.27
N GLU A 160 -3.39 -22.20 -7.49
CA GLU A 160 -2.52 -23.32 -7.79
C GLU A 160 -3.37 -24.56 -8.11
N ASP A 161 -3.35 -24.97 -9.37
CA ASP A 161 -4.32 -25.91 -9.95
C ASP A 161 -5.76 -25.42 -9.71
N THR A 162 -6.50 -26.06 -8.82
CA THR A 162 -7.87 -25.69 -8.43
C THR A 162 -7.94 -25.00 -7.06
N LYS A 163 -6.81 -24.86 -6.36
CA LYS A 163 -6.73 -24.32 -5.00
C LYS A 163 -6.53 -22.82 -5.05
N VAL A 164 -7.49 -22.09 -4.47
CA VAL A 164 -7.50 -20.64 -4.45
C VAL A 164 -7.29 -20.13 -3.03
N ARG A 165 -6.55 -19.03 -2.91
CA ARG A 165 -6.39 -18.30 -1.65
C ARG A 165 -6.58 -16.81 -1.86
N LEU A 166 -7.36 -16.17 -0.97
CA LEU A 166 -7.47 -14.72 -0.90
C LEU A 166 -6.37 -14.16 -0.01
N TRP A 167 -5.69 -13.12 -0.47
CA TRP A 167 -4.68 -12.37 0.28
C TRP A 167 -5.16 -10.95 0.57
N TYR A 168 -4.74 -10.43 1.71
CA TYR A 168 -5.01 -9.06 2.16
C TYR A 168 -3.78 -8.50 2.87
N CYS A 169 -3.41 -7.27 2.54
CA CYS A 169 -2.34 -6.54 3.20
C CYS A 169 -2.85 -5.16 3.59
N ASP A 170 -2.71 -4.82 4.87
CA ASP A 170 -2.80 -3.45 5.35
C ASP A 170 -1.44 -3.03 5.93
N ARG A 171 -1.39 -1.89 6.62
CA ARG A 171 -0.15 -1.34 7.20
C ARG A 171 0.33 -2.08 8.45
N SER A 172 -0.44 -3.06 8.96
CA SER A 172 -0.10 -3.86 10.14
C SER A 172 0.22 -5.30 9.79
N ASP A 173 -0.44 -5.93 8.82
CA ASP A 173 -0.26 -7.36 8.54
C ASP A 173 -0.43 -7.75 7.06
N PHE A 174 0.16 -8.90 6.72
CA PHE A 174 -0.28 -9.74 5.60
C PHE A 174 -1.07 -10.92 6.13
N VAL A 175 -2.25 -11.14 5.57
CA VAL A 175 -3.11 -12.25 5.96
C VAL A 175 -3.67 -12.94 4.73
N ALA A 176 -3.84 -14.25 4.83
CA ALA A 176 -4.40 -15.06 3.76
C ALA A 176 -5.55 -15.92 4.29
N SER A 177 -6.53 -16.21 3.45
CA SER A 177 -7.60 -17.14 3.80
C SER A 177 -7.07 -18.57 3.94
N THR A 178 -7.88 -19.44 4.54
CA THR A 178 -7.79 -20.87 4.22
C THR A 178 -7.93 -21.05 2.71
N GLU A 179 -7.21 -22.03 2.17
CA GLU A 179 -7.41 -22.41 0.78
C GLU A 179 -8.80 -23.02 0.57
N PHE A 180 -9.33 -22.87 -0.64
CA PHE A 180 -10.60 -23.45 -1.05
C PHE A 180 -10.51 -23.91 -2.50
N ASP A 181 -11.43 -24.79 -2.90
CA ASP A 181 -11.44 -25.32 -4.25
C ASP A 181 -12.32 -24.45 -5.15
N VAL A 182 -11.79 -23.99 -6.28
CA VAL A 182 -12.49 -23.06 -7.18
C VAL A 182 -13.80 -23.62 -7.73
N ASN A 183 -13.89 -24.94 -7.88
CA ASN A 183 -15.07 -25.64 -8.37
C ASN A 183 -16.02 -25.98 -7.22
N LYS A 184 -15.52 -26.68 -6.19
CA LYS A 184 -16.38 -27.14 -5.08
C LYS A 184 -16.94 -25.99 -4.26
N ASP A 185 -16.10 -24.99 -4.02
CA ASP A 185 -16.42 -23.81 -3.22
C ASP A 185 -16.65 -22.56 -4.10
N TRP A 186 -17.17 -22.75 -5.32
CA TRP A 186 -17.35 -21.68 -6.33
C TRP A 186 -18.02 -20.40 -5.80
N LYS A 187 -18.90 -20.52 -4.80
CA LYS A 187 -19.56 -19.38 -4.15
C LYS A 187 -18.59 -18.43 -3.47
N HIS A 188 -17.45 -18.93 -2.96
CA HIS A 188 -16.38 -18.10 -2.39
C HIS A 188 -15.73 -17.24 -3.46
N LEU A 189 -15.41 -17.80 -4.63
CA LEU A 189 -14.86 -17.01 -5.74
C LEU A 189 -15.86 -15.96 -6.24
N VAL A 190 -17.13 -16.34 -6.45
CA VAL A 190 -18.20 -15.39 -6.84
C VAL A 190 -18.28 -14.25 -5.84
N ARG A 191 -18.21 -14.55 -4.54
CA ARG A 191 -18.23 -13.54 -3.50
C ARG A 191 -17.01 -12.61 -3.58
N ILE A 192 -15.80 -13.14 -3.73
CA ILE A 192 -14.58 -12.33 -3.85
C ILE A 192 -14.74 -11.35 -5.02
N ILE A 193 -15.08 -11.86 -6.21
CA ILE A 193 -15.26 -11.06 -7.41
C ILE A 193 -16.34 -9.98 -7.20
N LEU A 194 -17.54 -10.35 -6.72
CA LEU A 194 -18.61 -9.39 -6.47
C LEU A 194 -18.21 -8.33 -5.43
N SER A 195 -17.51 -8.72 -4.37
CA SER A 195 -17.12 -7.78 -3.30
C SER A 195 -16.15 -6.73 -3.84
N ILE A 196 -15.23 -7.10 -4.75
CA ILE A 196 -14.31 -6.15 -5.37
C ILE A 196 -15.01 -5.30 -6.44
N LEU A 197 -15.78 -5.92 -7.34
CA LEU A 197 -16.38 -5.23 -8.47
C LEU A 197 -17.50 -4.23 -8.07
N LEU A 198 -18.16 -4.44 -6.92
CA LEU A 198 -19.22 -3.56 -6.41
C LEU A 198 -18.72 -2.57 -5.35
N ALA A 199 -17.45 -2.64 -4.96
CA ALA A 199 -16.90 -1.77 -3.94
C ALA A 199 -16.61 -0.37 -4.47
N SER A 200 -16.82 0.62 -3.61
CA SER A 200 -16.32 1.98 -3.83
C SER A 200 -14.78 2.02 -3.78
N PRO A 201 -14.13 3.05 -4.35
CA PRO A 201 -12.69 3.26 -4.22
C PRO A 201 -12.19 3.20 -2.77
N ILE A 202 -12.95 3.78 -1.82
CA ILE A 202 -12.62 3.78 -0.38
C ILE A 202 -12.57 2.35 0.17
N GLN A 203 -13.58 1.55 -0.16
CA GLN A 203 -13.66 0.14 0.24
C GLN A 203 -12.56 -0.74 -0.39
N LEU A 204 -11.93 -0.27 -1.47
CA LEU A 204 -10.78 -0.92 -2.13
C LEU A 204 -9.43 -0.35 -1.67
N GLY A 205 -9.45 0.44 -0.59
CA GLY A 205 -8.24 0.92 0.07
C GLY A 205 -7.66 2.19 -0.53
N LEU A 206 -8.47 3.00 -1.22
CA LEU A 206 -8.06 4.34 -1.64
C LEU A 206 -8.52 5.39 -0.62
N ASP A 207 -7.56 6.12 -0.08
CA ASP A 207 -7.79 7.23 0.83
C ASP A 207 -8.68 8.31 0.19
N PRO A 208 -9.87 8.59 0.76
CA PRO A 208 -10.81 9.57 0.21
C PRO A 208 -10.33 11.02 0.30
N THR A 209 -9.36 11.29 1.16
CA THR A 209 -8.83 12.64 1.42
C THR A 209 -7.59 12.97 0.59
N MET A 210 -7.14 12.04 -0.26
CA MET A 210 -5.95 12.20 -1.09
C MET A 210 -6.26 11.94 -2.57
N LYS A 211 -6.10 12.97 -3.39
CA LYS A 211 -6.27 12.89 -4.85
C LYS A 211 -4.92 12.92 -5.55
N ALA A 212 -4.62 11.87 -6.32
CA ALA A 212 -3.45 11.84 -7.19
C ALA A 212 -3.71 12.60 -8.50
N THR A 213 -2.73 13.40 -8.91
CA THR A 213 -2.65 14.09 -10.19
C THR A 213 -1.38 13.59 -10.88
N PHE A 214 -1.49 13.19 -12.14
CA PHE A 214 -0.39 12.62 -12.92
C PHE A 214 -0.03 13.63 -14.02
N PRO A 215 0.99 14.49 -13.81
CA PRO A 215 1.36 15.52 -14.79
C PRO A 215 1.77 14.90 -16.13
N ASP A 216 2.55 13.81 -16.07
CA ASP A 216 2.90 12.93 -17.18
C ASP A 216 2.74 11.48 -16.72
N GLY A 217 2.16 10.60 -17.55
CA GLY A 217 1.65 9.28 -17.13
C GLY A 217 2.65 8.28 -16.50
N ASN A 218 3.95 8.58 -16.48
CA ASN A 218 5.00 7.78 -15.81
C ASN A 218 5.75 8.55 -14.69
N SER A 219 5.45 9.83 -14.47
CA SER A 219 6.12 10.64 -13.44
C SER A 219 5.57 10.33 -12.05
N GLU A 220 6.35 10.66 -11.01
CA GLU A 220 5.84 10.62 -9.65
C GLU A 220 4.57 11.50 -9.54
N PRO A 221 3.45 10.97 -9.02
CA PRO A 221 2.22 11.74 -8.90
C PRO A 221 2.37 12.89 -7.91
N SER A 222 1.76 14.03 -8.25
CA SER A 222 1.49 15.10 -7.29
C SER A 222 0.15 14.81 -6.61
N TYR A 223 0.05 15.07 -5.32
CA TYR A 223 -1.14 14.83 -4.53
C TYR A 223 -1.78 16.13 -4.05
N ILE A 224 -3.10 16.17 -4.07
CA ILE A 224 -3.89 17.09 -3.26
C ILE A 224 -4.34 16.31 -2.03
N ILE A 225 -3.88 16.74 -0.86
CA ILE A 225 -4.07 16.07 0.43
C ILE A 225 -4.94 16.97 1.30
N THR A 226 -6.04 16.43 1.82
CA THR A 226 -6.87 17.12 2.81
C THR A 226 -6.46 16.69 4.21
N VAL A 227 -6.17 17.66 5.07
CA VAL A 227 -5.90 17.45 6.51
C VAL A 227 -7.14 17.92 7.27
N HIS A 228 -7.70 17.02 8.08
CA HIS A 228 -8.82 17.33 8.96
C HIS A 228 -8.29 17.66 10.34
N ASN A 229 -8.29 18.94 10.69
CA ASN A 229 -7.74 19.40 11.95
C ASN A 229 -8.57 18.88 13.12
N THR A 230 -7.92 18.15 14.04
CA THR A 230 -8.64 17.51 15.14
C THR A 230 -9.21 18.52 16.14
N ASP A 231 -8.56 19.67 16.32
CA ASP A 231 -8.94 20.66 17.32
C ASP A 231 -9.94 21.68 16.76
N THR A 232 -9.63 22.26 15.60
CA THR A 232 -10.44 23.31 14.98
C THR A 232 -11.59 22.77 14.12
N LYS A 233 -11.57 21.47 13.80
CA LYS A 233 -12.49 20.80 12.85
C LYS A 233 -12.45 21.35 11.42
N ALA A 234 -11.47 22.21 11.11
CA ALA A 234 -11.25 22.70 9.76
C ALA A 234 -10.70 21.59 8.85
N ALA A 235 -11.03 21.65 7.56
CA ALA A 235 -10.42 20.82 6.53
C ALA A 235 -9.57 21.70 5.62
N THR A 236 -8.25 21.50 5.63
CA THR A 236 -7.30 22.27 4.82
C THR A 236 -6.75 21.40 3.71
N GLN A 237 -6.72 21.91 2.48
CA GLN A 237 -6.12 21.22 1.35
C GLN A 237 -4.68 21.70 1.10
N TYR A 238 -3.81 20.74 0.83
CA TYR A 238 -2.40 20.94 0.52
C TYR A 238 -2.06 20.28 -0.80
N GLN A 239 -1.29 20.94 -1.65
CA GLN A 239 -0.75 20.37 -2.87
C GLN A 239 0.73 20.04 -2.68
N THR A 240 1.13 18.82 -3.05
CA THR A 240 2.53 18.40 -2.97
C THR A 240 3.36 19.00 -4.11
N SER A 241 4.52 19.55 -3.76
CA SER A 241 5.53 20.05 -4.70
C SER A 241 6.59 19.00 -5.00
N ARG A 242 7.14 18.34 -3.97
CA ARG A 242 8.12 17.25 -4.09
C ARG A 242 8.16 16.36 -2.85
N VAL A 243 8.67 15.14 -2.98
CA VAL A 243 8.98 14.27 -1.84
C VAL A 243 10.19 14.82 -1.07
N LEU A 244 10.06 14.84 0.26
CA LEU A 244 11.16 15.06 1.21
C LEU A 244 11.71 13.73 1.72
N SER A 245 10.84 12.77 2.02
CA SER A 245 11.24 11.42 2.42
C SER A 245 10.10 10.42 2.21
N ASP A 246 10.42 9.23 1.69
CA ASP A 246 9.48 8.14 1.43
C ASP A 246 10.04 6.78 1.87
N VAL A 247 11.24 6.74 2.45
CA VAL A 247 11.91 5.51 2.94
C VAL A 247 11.03 4.71 3.89
N GLY A 248 10.16 5.38 4.64
CA GLY A 248 9.20 4.72 5.52
C GLY A 248 8.12 3.90 4.80
N ALA A 249 7.94 4.09 3.49
CA ALA A 249 7.02 3.33 2.65
C ALA A 249 7.65 2.08 2.02
N ASP A 250 8.97 1.87 2.18
CA ASP A 250 9.68 0.75 1.57
C ASP A 250 9.39 -0.60 2.24
N SER A 251 8.92 -0.59 3.48
CA SER A 251 8.47 -1.80 4.18
C SER A 251 6.95 -1.98 4.00
N PRO A 252 6.47 -3.18 3.62
CA PRO A 252 5.04 -3.40 3.38
C PRO A 252 4.20 -3.31 4.67
N VAL A 253 4.68 -3.96 5.73
CA VAL A 253 4.15 -3.82 7.08
C VAL A 253 4.99 -2.80 7.80
N SER A 254 4.46 -1.59 7.95
CA SER A 254 5.23 -0.48 8.49
C SER A 254 4.35 0.72 8.82
N ARG A 255 5.01 1.76 9.32
CA ARG A 255 4.40 3.09 9.47
C ARG A 255 4.04 3.74 8.12
N GLY A 256 4.51 3.22 6.98
CA GLY A 256 4.23 3.75 5.65
C GLY A 256 4.59 5.23 5.48
N THR A 257 5.54 5.74 6.27
CA THR A 257 5.75 7.18 6.43
C THR A 257 6.21 7.82 5.14
N ARG A 258 5.51 8.88 4.74
CA ARG A 258 5.88 9.75 3.64
C ARG A 258 5.87 11.21 4.11
N VAL A 259 6.81 11.98 3.62
CA VAL A 259 6.95 13.40 3.91
C VAL A 259 7.09 14.15 2.61
N TRP A 260 6.23 15.13 2.38
CA TRP A 260 6.26 15.99 1.20
C TRP A 260 6.48 17.44 1.58
N MET A 261 7.12 18.17 0.69
CA MET A 261 7.04 19.62 0.65
C MET A 261 5.69 19.99 0.01
N VAL A 262 4.91 20.82 0.68
CA VAL A 262 3.55 21.17 0.27
C VAL A 262 3.28 22.68 0.35
N GLN A 263 2.28 23.16 -0.40
CA GLN A 263 1.67 24.48 -0.21
C GLN A 263 0.18 24.31 0.06
N ARG A 264 -0.42 25.26 0.78
CA ARG A 264 -1.88 25.29 0.95
C ARG A 264 -2.55 25.64 -0.38
N LEU A 265 -3.70 25.02 -0.63
CA LEU A 265 -4.59 25.43 -1.71
C LEU A 265 -5.54 26.52 -1.21
N VAL A 266 -5.46 27.71 -1.82
CA VAL A 266 -6.39 28.82 -1.60
C VAL A 266 -7.16 29.03 -2.89
N ASN A 267 -8.48 28.87 -2.85
CA ASN A 267 -9.35 28.93 -4.05
C ASN A 267 -8.88 27.98 -5.17
N GLY A 268 -8.37 26.79 -4.81
CA GLY A 268 -7.89 25.78 -5.76
C GLY A 268 -6.49 26.03 -6.32
N ILE A 269 -5.78 27.06 -5.86
CA ILE A 269 -4.43 27.41 -6.32
C ILE A 269 -3.43 27.27 -5.18
N ALA A 270 -2.30 26.60 -5.42
CA ALA A 270 -1.20 26.52 -4.46
C ALA A 270 -0.61 27.90 -4.21
N ALA A 271 -0.65 28.35 -2.95
CA ALA A 271 -0.23 29.69 -2.57
C ALA A 271 0.36 29.74 -1.15
N GLY A 272 1.13 30.81 -0.89
CA GLY A 272 1.76 31.04 0.40
C GLY A 272 3.07 30.27 0.59
N PRO A 273 3.57 30.19 1.84
CA PRO A 273 4.83 29.52 2.13
C PRO A 273 4.73 28.01 1.92
N PHE A 274 5.89 27.37 1.76
CA PHE A 274 6.00 25.92 1.77
C PHE A 274 5.98 25.38 3.20
N TYR A 275 5.48 24.16 3.36
CA TYR A 275 5.43 23.40 4.60
C TYR A 275 5.94 21.98 4.37
N ALA A 276 6.26 21.26 5.43
CA ALA A 276 6.44 19.80 5.37
C ALA A 276 5.18 19.09 5.88
N LEU A 277 4.59 18.23 5.06
CA LEU A 277 3.46 17.36 5.45
C LEU A 277 3.98 15.94 5.63
N LYS A 278 3.84 15.42 6.85
CA LYS A 278 4.12 14.02 7.22
C LYS A 278 2.81 13.24 7.27
N ASP A 279 2.76 12.14 6.52
CA ASP A 279 1.67 11.16 6.49
C ASP A 279 2.20 9.83 7.03
N VAL A 280 1.51 9.26 8.02
CA VAL A 280 2.05 8.14 8.79
C VAL A 280 0.96 7.27 9.44
N TRP A 281 1.24 5.97 9.53
CA TRP A 281 0.48 5.00 10.31
C TRP A 281 1.14 4.77 11.67
N VAL A 282 0.54 5.30 12.73
CA VAL A 282 1.02 5.21 14.12
C VAL A 282 0.25 4.16 14.91
N HIS A 283 0.85 3.55 15.93
CA HIS A 283 0.08 2.64 16.80
C HIS A 283 -1.02 3.41 17.53
N ASP A 284 -2.18 2.80 17.74
CA ASP A 284 -3.36 3.48 18.28
C ASP A 284 -3.29 3.79 19.78
N ASP A 285 -2.32 3.20 20.48
CA ASP A 285 -1.99 3.49 21.87
C ASP A 285 -1.03 4.69 22.04
N ARG A 286 -0.48 5.20 20.94
CA ARG A 286 0.50 6.30 20.97
C ARG A 286 -0.17 7.66 21.01
N THR A 287 0.36 8.53 21.87
CA THR A 287 0.04 9.97 21.85
C THR A 287 0.47 10.59 20.54
N GLU A 288 -0.37 11.48 20.02
CA GLU A 288 -0.12 12.17 18.76
C GLU A 288 1.12 13.06 18.83
N GLU A 289 1.93 13.01 17.77
CA GLU A 289 3.22 13.70 17.72
C GLU A 289 3.09 15.21 17.92
N HIS A 290 2.02 15.83 17.39
CA HIS A 290 1.79 17.27 17.56
C HIS A 290 1.59 17.63 19.04
N LYS A 291 0.88 16.82 19.83
CA LYS A 291 0.66 17.07 21.26
C LYS A 291 1.96 17.02 22.02
N ILE A 292 2.78 16.00 21.76
CA ILE A 292 4.10 15.84 22.37
C ILE A 292 4.96 17.06 22.06
N ILE A 293 5.03 17.48 20.79
CA ILE A 293 5.83 18.64 20.38
C ILE A 293 5.33 19.92 21.07
N LEU A 294 4.02 20.19 21.05
CA LEU A 294 3.44 21.39 21.66
C LEU A 294 3.65 21.43 23.17
N GLU A 295 3.52 20.28 23.85
CA GLU A 295 3.78 20.17 25.29
C GLU A 295 5.25 20.50 25.61
N VAL A 296 6.20 19.92 24.86
CA VAL A 296 7.63 20.18 25.09
C VAL A 296 7.97 21.64 24.80
N ARG A 297 7.44 22.24 23.73
CA ARG A 297 7.63 23.67 23.42
C ARG A 297 7.14 24.56 24.56
N LYS A 298 5.98 24.23 25.14
CA LYS A 298 5.40 24.96 26.28
C LYS A 298 6.24 24.78 27.55
N ALA A 299 6.73 23.57 27.80
CA ALA A 299 7.53 23.25 28.99
C ALA A 299 8.98 23.78 28.90
N GLN A 300 9.51 23.97 27.69
CA GLN A 300 10.88 24.40 27.43
C GLN A 300 10.93 25.51 26.36
N PRO A 301 10.47 26.74 26.66
CA PRO A 301 10.39 27.83 25.69
C PRO A 301 11.74 28.15 25.03
N ASP A 302 12.83 28.11 25.79
CA ASP A 302 14.19 28.38 25.31
C ASP A 302 14.65 27.37 24.23
N TYR A 303 14.04 26.18 24.21
CA TYR A 303 14.35 25.12 23.24
C TYR A 303 13.33 25.02 22.10
N ALA A 304 12.24 25.80 22.15
CA ALA A 304 11.16 25.71 21.16
C ALA A 304 11.66 25.97 19.73
N GLN A 305 12.68 26.81 19.55
CA GLN A 305 13.32 27.08 18.26
C GLN A 305 13.99 25.86 17.61
N HIS A 306 14.27 24.80 18.38
CA HIS A 306 14.89 23.56 17.90
C HIS A 306 13.87 22.44 17.66
N LEU A 307 12.59 22.71 17.90
CA LEU A 307 11.49 21.77 17.69
C LEU A 307 10.69 22.20 16.48
N LEU A 308 10.06 21.24 15.81
CA LEU A 308 9.12 21.52 14.73
C LEU A 308 7.96 22.36 15.27
N THR A 309 7.36 23.15 14.39
CA THR A 309 6.20 24.00 14.66
C THR A 309 4.99 23.43 13.92
N PRO A 310 4.13 22.63 14.59
CA PRO A 310 2.93 22.09 13.97
C PRO A 310 1.93 23.20 13.63
N VAL A 311 1.43 23.21 12.39
CA VAL A 311 0.46 24.19 11.88
C VAL A 311 -0.87 23.56 11.47
N ASP A 312 -0.88 22.26 11.18
CA ASP A 312 -2.10 21.48 10.95
C ASP A 312 -1.84 20.01 11.28
N TYR A 313 -2.86 19.27 11.69
CA TYR A 313 -2.71 17.88 12.12
C TYR A 313 -4.05 17.20 12.34
N GLY A 314 -4.08 15.89 12.14
CA GLY A 314 -5.21 15.09 12.55
C GLY A 314 -5.19 13.69 11.99
N TYR A 315 -6.11 12.88 12.48
CA TYR A 315 -6.34 11.55 11.94
C TYR A 315 -7.08 11.63 10.61
N VAL A 316 -6.70 10.75 9.69
CA VAL A 316 -7.38 10.61 8.40
C VAL A 316 -8.69 9.88 8.64
N PRO A 317 -9.84 10.40 8.15
CA PRO A 317 -11.12 9.74 8.33
C PRO A 317 -11.22 8.48 7.44
N HIS A 318 -11.80 7.41 7.98
CA HIS A 318 -12.07 6.19 7.23
C HIS A 318 -13.08 6.42 6.08
N ASP A 319 -14.12 7.22 6.35
CA ASP A 319 -15.15 7.60 5.40
C ASP A 319 -15.49 9.08 5.60
N LEU A 320 -15.67 9.82 4.49
CA LEU A 320 -16.07 11.24 4.51
C LEU A 320 -17.47 11.45 5.09
N ALA A 321 -18.34 10.44 5.05
CA ALA A 321 -19.65 10.47 5.71
C ALA A 321 -19.53 10.42 7.25
N THR A 322 -18.42 9.87 7.77
CA THR A 322 -18.15 9.74 9.21
C THR A 322 -16.75 10.28 9.54
N PRO A 323 -16.51 11.60 9.41
CA PRO A 323 -15.17 12.18 9.47
C PRO A 323 -14.51 12.11 10.86
N LEU A 324 -15.26 11.74 11.90
CA LEU A 324 -14.75 11.54 13.26
C LEU A 324 -14.20 10.13 13.50
N VAL A 325 -14.48 9.19 12.60
CA VAL A 325 -14.00 7.80 12.71
C VAL A 325 -12.67 7.70 11.97
N PRO A 326 -11.53 7.56 12.68
CA PRO A 326 -10.22 7.52 12.04
C PRO A 326 -10.02 6.22 11.28
N ASP A 327 -9.20 6.26 10.23
CA ASP A 327 -8.79 5.06 9.54
C ASP A 327 -7.83 4.25 10.42
N ASN A 328 -8.19 2.99 10.65
CA ASN A 328 -7.53 2.09 11.58
C ASN A 328 -7.48 0.66 11.03
N THR A 329 -6.32 0.02 11.11
CA THR A 329 -6.10 -1.31 10.54
C THR A 329 -6.98 -2.39 11.13
N HIS A 330 -7.24 -2.38 12.44
CA HIS A 330 -8.03 -3.45 13.08
C HIS A 330 -9.51 -3.08 13.26
N LYS A 331 -9.81 -1.80 13.45
CA LYS A 331 -11.14 -1.32 13.87
C LYS A 331 -12.03 -0.89 12.70
N THR A 332 -11.46 -0.36 11.62
CA THR A 332 -12.25 0.15 10.47
C THR A 332 -11.96 -0.61 9.19
N LEU A 333 -10.68 -0.84 8.86
CA LEU A 333 -10.30 -1.55 7.64
C LEU A 333 -10.67 -3.04 7.72
N ARG A 334 -10.37 -3.67 8.85
CA ARG A 334 -10.88 -5.02 9.19
C ARG A 334 -12.26 -4.86 9.82
N ARG A 335 -13.23 -5.64 9.34
CA ARG A 335 -14.61 -5.64 9.86
C ARG A 335 -14.84 -6.61 11.00
N GLN A 336 -13.95 -7.57 11.16
CA GLN A 336 -13.98 -8.58 12.21
C GLN A 336 -12.55 -8.89 12.63
N GLU A 337 -12.39 -9.34 13.87
CA GLU A 337 -11.14 -9.88 14.35
C GLU A 337 -10.74 -11.10 13.50
N LEU A 338 -9.44 -11.23 13.26
CA LEU A 338 -8.91 -12.32 12.46
C LEU A 338 -8.63 -13.51 13.36
N GLU A 339 -9.34 -14.61 13.13
CA GLU A 339 -9.04 -15.88 13.78
C GLU A 339 -7.86 -16.56 13.08
N LEU A 340 -6.79 -16.80 13.84
CA LEU A 340 -5.63 -17.53 13.36
C LEU A 340 -6.00 -18.98 13.05
N THR A 341 -5.67 -19.42 11.85
CA THR A 341 -5.90 -20.81 11.42
C THR A 341 -4.88 -21.79 12.00
N GLY A 342 -3.82 -21.28 12.65
CA GLY A 342 -2.67 -22.08 13.10
C GLY A 342 -1.76 -22.57 11.97
N VAL A 343 -2.06 -22.23 10.71
CA VAL A 343 -1.26 -22.60 9.54
C VAL A 343 -0.14 -21.59 9.34
N VAL A 344 1.11 -22.06 9.39
CA VAL A 344 2.28 -21.24 9.08
C VAL A 344 2.51 -21.22 7.58
N LEU A 345 2.50 -20.02 6.98
CA LEU A 345 2.86 -19.83 5.59
C LEU A 345 4.37 -19.66 5.50
N GLN A 346 5.03 -20.63 4.86
CA GLN A 346 6.47 -20.55 4.64
C GLN A 346 6.73 -19.69 3.40
N THR A 347 7.51 -18.64 3.57
CA THR A 347 8.07 -17.86 2.46
C THR A 347 9.59 -18.12 2.43
N GLN A 348 10.18 -18.20 1.24
CA GLN A 348 11.65 -18.20 1.15
C GLN A 348 12.17 -16.79 1.42
N SER A 349 13.33 -16.69 2.07
CA SER A 349 14.09 -15.44 2.09
C SER A 349 14.28 -14.96 0.65
N LEU A 350 13.95 -13.70 0.39
CA LEU A 350 14.33 -13.03 -0.84
C LEU A 350 15.86 -13.21 -1.02
N PRO A 351 16.37 -13.59 -2.21
CA PRO A 351 17.80 -13.68 -2.43
C PRO A 351 18.47 -12.35 -2.12
N ALA A 352 19.56 -12.37 -1.36
CA ALA A 352 20.39 -11.19 -1.15
C ALA A 352 20.88 -10.66 -2.51
N ILE A 353 20.46 -9.46 -2.89
CA ILE A 353 21.00 -8.77 -4.06
C ILE A 353 22.44 -8.37 -3.70
N ARG A 354 23.41 -9.19 -4.10
CA ARG A 354 24.82 -8.79 -4.09
C ARG A 354 24.99 -7.72 -5.17
N ALA A 355 25.44 -6.54 -4.77
CA ALA A 355 25.93 -5.51 -5.69
C ALA A 355 27.11 -6.10 -6.49
N THR A 356 26.85 -6.57 -7.71
CA THR A 356 27.93 -6.85 -8.66
C THR A 356 28.07 -5.63 -9.55
N SER A 357 29.08 -4.82 -9.26
CA SER A 357 29.61 -3.77 -10.12
C SER A 357 30.14 -4.35 -11.43
N LYS A 358 29.27 -4.69 -12.38
CA LYS A 358 29.63 -4.91 -13.79
C LYS A 358 28.53 -4.41 -14.70
N SER A 359 28.93 -3.52 -15.60
CA SER A 359 28.12 -2.94 -16.68
C SER A 359 27.20 -3.97 -17.34
N GLN A 360 25.89 -3.81 -17.16
CA GLN A 360 24.91 -4.64 -17.86
C GLN A 360 24.66 -4.08 -19.25
N THR A 361 25.21 -4.77 -20.25
CA THR A 361 24.56 -4.88 -21.56
C THR A 361 23.21 -5.58 -21.37
N SER A 362 22.18 -5.03 -21.99
CA SER A 362 20.79 -5.47 -21.91
C SER A 362 20.63 -6.97 -22.21
N LYS A 363 20.35 -7.77 -21.19
CA LYS A 363 19.79 -9.13 -21.33
C LYS A 363 18.42 -9.16 -20.66
N SER A 364 17.44 -9.73 -21.36
CA SER A 364 16.05 -9.86 -20.94
C SER A 364 15.90 -10.61 -19.61
N VAL A 365 15.15 -10.02 -18.67
CA VAL A 365 14.83 -10.64 -17.37
C VAL A 365 13.88 -11.84 -17.55
N PRO A 366 14.18 -13.03 -16.98
CA PRO A 366 13.35 -14.24 -17.10
C PRO A 366 11.90 -14.03 -16.64
N LYS A 367 10.98 -14.82 -17.21
CA LYS A 367 9.53 -14.76 -16.89
C LYS A 367 9.23 -15.06 -15.42
N ASP A 368 10.03 -15.94 -14.79
CA ASP A 368 9.79 -16.44 -13.43
C ASP A 368 10.51 -15.65 -12.32
N SER A 369 11.17 -14.52 -12.63
CA SER A 369 11.90 -13.76 -11.60
C SER A 369 10.99 -12.86 -10.77
N ILE A 370 11.22 -12.84 -9.46
CA ILE A 370 10.82 -11.74 -8.57
C ILE A 370 11.53 -10.48 -9.09
N GLY A 371 10.80 -9.38 -9.33
CA GLY A 371 11.36 -8.22 -10.01
C GLY A 371 12.59 -7.62 -9.30
N SER A 372 13.45 -6.93 -10.04
CA SER A 372 14.65 -6.28 -9.48
C SER A 372 14.37 -4.81 -9.12
N PRO A 373 14.61 -4.36 -7.88
CA PRO A 373 14.63 -2.94 -7.55
C PRO A 373 15.86 -2.23 -8.14
N GLU A 374 15.83 -0.90 -8.20
CA GLU A 374 17.03 -0.05 -8.42
C GLU A 374 18.06 -0.23 -7.29
N ASP A 375 19.29 0.25 -7.50
CA ASP A 375 20.38 0.24 -6.51
C ASP A 375 19.97 0.96 -5.21
N ILE A 376 19.39 0.20 -4.28
CA ILE A 376 19.03 0.66 -2.95
C ILE A 376 20.33 0.87 -2.14
N PRO A 377 20.58 2.05 -1.56
CA PRO A 377 21.62 2.20 -0.53
C PRO A 377 21.30 1.23 0.61
N GLU A 378 22.23 0.32 0.92
CA GLU A 378 22.13 -0.77 1.90
C GLU A 378 21.03 -0.59 2.97
N THR A 379 19.79 -1.01 2.65
CA THR A 379 18.71 -1.04 3.64
C THR A 379 18.90 -2.23 4.58
N PRO A 380 18.51 -2.12 5.85
CA PRO A 380 18.72 -3.12 6.89
C PRO A 380 17.83 -4.37 6.75
N TRP A 381 17.47 -4.79 5.53
CA TRP A 381 16.94 -6.13 5.26
C TRP A 381 18.06 -7.16 5.14
N ARG A 382 19.16 -6.98 5.89
CA ARG A 382 19.97 -8.14 6.29
C ARG A 382 19.05 -9.02 7.11
N VAL A 383 18.55 -10.07 6.48
CA VAL A 383 18.26 -11.38 7.06
C VAL A 383 17.98 -11.28 8.55
N ALA A 384 16.82 -10.73 8.91
CA ALA A 384 16.13 -11.35 10.01
C ALA A 384 15.76 -12.72 9.44
N GLU A 385 16.38 -13.79 9.96
CA GLU A 385 15.71 -15.09 9.98
C GLU A 385 14.25 -14.76 10.33
N PHE A 386 13.30 -15.08 9.44
CA PHE A 386 11.89 -14.82 9.71
C PHE A 386 11.51 -15.71 10.90
N ASP A 387 11.75 -15.21 12.11
CA ASP A 387 11.00 -15.57 13.29
C ASP A 387 9.54 -15.46 12.89
N LYS A 388 8.75 -16.47 13.29
CA LYS A 388 7.32 -16.58 12.99
C LYS A 388 6.67 -15.19 13.07
N THR A 389 6.26 -14.64 11.93
CA THR A 389 5.57 -13.36 11.89
C THR A 389 4.15 -13.60 12.40
N TYR A 390 3.87 -13.14 13.61
CA TYR A 390 2.54 -13.15 14.19
C TYR A 390 1.76 -11.94 13.70
N LEU A 391 0.43 -12.04 13.73
CA LEU A 391 -0.42 -10.87 13.55
C LEU A 391 -0.01 -9.81 14.58
N SER A 392 0.01 -8.55 14.14
CA SER A 392 0.26 -7.44 15.02
C SER A 392 -0.79 -7.43 16.13
N ASN A 393 -0.34 -7.37 17.39
CA ASN A 393 -1.24 -7.22 18.53
C ASN A 393 -1.88 -5.82 18.53
N ASP A 394 -1.12 -4.82 18.08
CA ASP A 394 -1.48 -3.42 18.17
C ASP A 394 -1.96 -2.89 16.82
N SER A 395 -3.09 -2.21 16.82
CA SER A 395 -3.61 -1.61 15.60
C SER A 395 -2.83 -0.34 15.25
N ARG A 396 -2.91 0.07 13.98
CA ARG A 396 -2.36 1.35 13.51
C ARG A 396 -3.48 2.29 13.08
N GLN A 397 -3.32 3.57 13.34
CA GLN A 397 -4.17 4.67 12.88
C GLN A 397 -3.42 5.57 11.90
N HIS A 398 -4.13 6.04 10.88
CA HIS A 398 -3.59 6.93 9.87
C HIS A 398 -3.64 8.39 10.34
N TYR A 399 -2.49 9.04 10.41
CA TYR A 399 -2.31 10.36 10.99
C TYR A 399 -1.47 11.26 10.08
N ARG A 400 -1.82 12.55 10.06
CA ARG A 400 -1.10 13.59 9.34
C ARG A 400 -0.68 14.73 10.26
N MET A 401 0.47 15.30 9.96
CA MET A 401 0.95 16.52 10.60
C MET A 401 1.65 17.39 9.56
N VAL A 402 1.36 18.69 9.60
CA VAL A 402 1.99 19.73 8.78
C VAL A 402 2.80 20.63 9.71
N VAL A 403 4.04 20.91 9.32
CA VAL A 403 4.97 21.76 10.09
C VAL A 403 5.55 22.86 9.21
N GLU A 404 5.95 23.98 9.81
CA GLU A 404 6.57 25.11 9.11
C GLU A 404 7.94 24.76 8.54
N GLU A 405 8.73 24.03 9.32
CA GLU A 405 10.13 23.76 8.99
C GLU A 405 10.24 22.68 7.91
N ILE A 406 11.08 22.96 6.93
CA ILE A 406 11.40 22.04 5.85
C ILE A 406 12.85 21.63 6.03
N GLY A 407 13.06 20.36 6.35
CA GLY A 407 14.39 19.81 6.49
C GLY A 407 14.76 18.79 5.42
N GLU A 408 16.03 18.43 5.43
CA GLU A 408 16.59 17.35 4.61
C GLU A 408 16.77 16.09 5.47
N PRO A 409 16.43 14.89 4.96
CA PRO A 409 16.66 13.65 5.70
C PRO A 409 18.14 13.43 6.00
N VAL A 410 18.45 12.89 7.18
CA VAL A 410 19.84 12.62 7.61
C VAL A 410 20.60 11.75 6.60
N HIS A 411 19.93 10.77 5.99
CA HIS A 411 20.57 9.87 5.00
C HIS A 411 20.90 10.55 3.67
N SER A 412 20.34 11.75 3.41
CA SER A 412 20.66 12.56 2.22
C SER A 412 21.85 13.49 2.45
N LEU A 413 22.22 13.74 3.72
CA LEU A 413 23.33 14.61 4.07
C LEU A 413 24.65 13.99 3.61
N ARG A 414 25.41 14.74 2.82
CA ARG A 414 26.72 14.31 2.28
C ARG A 414 27.91 14.82 3.09
N ASN A 415 27.67 15.65 4.10
CA ASN A 415 28.70 16.25 4.92
C ASN A 415 28.60 15.71 6.36
N PHE A 416 29.68 15.09 6.85
CA PHE A 416 29.74 14.57 8.21
C PHE A 416 29.48 15.63 9.28
N THR A 417 29.89 16.87 9.06
CA THR A 417 29.60 17.99 9.99
C THR A 417 28.11 18.18 10.16
N ASP A 418 27.34 18.17 9.06
CA ASP A 418 25.89 18.31 9.10
C ASP A 418 25.24 17.07 9.73
N VAL A 419 25.75 15.87 9.44
CA VAL A 419 25.31 14.62 10.08
C VAL A 419 25.52 14.69 11.60
N PHE A 420 26.73 14.99 12.07
CA PHE A 420 27.03 15.10 13.49
C PHE A 420 26.26 16.22 14.16
N THR A 421 26.09 17.37 13.51
CA THR A 421 25.28 18.49 14.03
C THR A 421 23.82 18.06 14.19
N THR A 422 23.28 17.33 13.21
CA THR A 422 21.90 16.84 13.24
C THR A 422 21.70 15.79 14.33
N ILE A 423 22.65 14.87 14.51
CA ILE A 423 22.65 13.89 15.61
C ILE A 423 22.79 14.59 16.96
N GLN A 424 23.67 15.57 17.09
CA GLN A 424 23.86 16.34 18.33
C GLN A 424 22.61 17.15 18.69
N GLY A 425 21.95 17.78 17.72
CA GLY A 425 20.65 18.45 17.93
C GLY A 425 19.57 17.46 18.33
N GLY A 426 19.50 16.33 17.63
CA GLY A 426 18.59 15.22 17.92
C GLY A 426 18.88 14.51 19.24
N TRP A 427 20.09 14.60 19.78
CA TRP A 427 20.43 14.14 21.13
C TRP A 427 20.03 15.17 22.17
N LYS A 428 20.35 16.45 21.96
CA LYS A 428 20.04 17.53 22.92
C LYS A 428 18.54 17.74 23.16
N GLY A 429 17.69 17.44 22.18
CA GLY A 429 16.23 17.50 22.35
C GLY A 429 15.70 16.47 23.38
N PRO A 430 15.94 15.16 23.20
CA PRO A 430 15.53 14.10 24.11
C PRO A 430 16.43 13.91 25.35
N SER A 431 17.71 14.30 25.34
CA SER A 431 18.65 13.98 26.43
C SER A 431 18.47 14.80 27.71
N ARG A 432 17.48 15.70 27.78
CA ARG A 432 16.99 16.26 29.06
C ARG A 432 15.73 15.57 29.58
N ARG A 433 15.26 14.53 28.88
CA ARG A 433 14.17 13.64 29.25
C ARG A 433 14.68 12.45 30.07
N GLU A 434 15.57 12.69 31.05
CA GLU A 434 15.82 11.69 32.10
C GLU A 434 14.65 11.70 33.10
N ARG A 435 13.55 11.10 32.64
CA ARG A 435 12.61 10.25 33.39
C ARG A 435 11.45 9.89 32.45
N GLY A 436 11.62 8.80 31.69
CA GLY A 436 10.52 8.09 31.02
C GLY A 436 10.37 8.37 29.52
N GLU A 437 10.61 7.31 28.75
CA GLU A 437 10.08 7.03 27.41
C GLU A 437 10.82 7.56 26.15
N HIS A 438 11.26 6.57 25.36
CA HIS A 438 11.91 6.69 24.07
C HIS A 438 10.96 7.19 22.98
N THR A 439 11.24 8.38 22.46
CA THR A 439 10.67 8.89 21.20
C THR A 439 11.79 9.07 20.18
N THR A 440 11.68 8.41 19.02
CA THR A 440 12.54 8.69 17.86
C THR A 440 12.01 9.94 17.13
N GLY A 441 12.53 11.11 17.49
CA GLY A 441 12.33 12.35 16.73
C GLY A 441 13.38 12.45 15.62
N ALA A 442 12.95 12.72 14.38
CA ALA A 442 13.85 13.12 13.31
C ALA A 442 14.22 14.60 13.52
N SER A 443 15.50 14.90 13.71
CA SER A 443 16.01 16.26 13.75
C SER A 443 16.11 16.82 12.33
N PHE A 444 15.52 17.99 12.10
CA PHE A 444 15.57 18.72 10.83
C PHE A 444 16.17 20.10 11.07
N ARG A 445 17.08 20.54 10.21
CA ARG A 445 17.68 21.89 10.24
C ARG A 445 16.87 22.83 9.35
N ASN A 446 16.54 24.02 9.86
CA ASN A 446 15.97 25.12 9.07
C ASN A 446 17.02 25.69 8.10
N ALA A 447 16.68 25.78 6.81
CA ALA A 447 17.50 26.44 5.80
C ALA A 447 17.37 27.97 5.94
N GLY A 448 18.09 28.57 6.89
CA GLY A 448 17.98 30.02 7.12
C GLY A 448 19.03 30.69 7.99
N GLU A 449 19.97 29.97 8.60
CA GLU A 449 20.95 30.60 9.50
C GLU A 449 22.38 30.36 9.05
N THR A 450 22.95 31.40 8.44
CA THR A 450 24.39 31.65 8.38
C THR A 450 24.79 32.70 9.43
N ARG A 451 25.64 32.22 10.35
CA ARG A 451 26.79 32.87 11.04
C ARG A 451 26.63 33.73 12.31
N GLY A 452 27.51 33.37 13.25
CA GLY A 452 28.36 34.21 14.13
C GLY A 452 28.93 33.32 15.24
N ASP A 453 30.22 33.10 15.49
CA ASP A 453 31.51 33.70 15.10
C ASP A 453 32.54 32.54 15.00
N TYR A 454 33.47 32.47 14.05
CA TYR A 454 34.66 33.31 13.86
C TYR A 454 35.03 33.46 12.37
N GLY A 455 35.40 34.67 11.95
CA GLY A 455 36.49 34.92 10.98
C GLY A 455 36.26 34.70 9.48
N LEU A 456 36.06 35.82 8.78
CA LEU A 456 36.44 36.14 7.38
C LEU A 456 35.66 35.52 6.20
N GLY A 457 35.38 36.36 5.19
CA GLY A 457 35.06 35.95 3.82
C GLY A 457 33.65 36.29 3.30
N VAL A 458 33.52 37.53 2.81
CA VAL A 458 32.75 38.10 1.69
C VAL A 458 31.51 37.39 1.09
N ARG A 459 30.48 38.21 0.94
CA ARG A 459 29.21 38.10 0.20
C ARG A 459 29.45 38.09 -1.33
N GLN A 460 28.78 37.23 -2.09
CA GLN A 460 28.37 37.56 -3.48
C GLN A 460 26.98 36.98 -3.74
N GLY A 461 26.08 37.85 -4.18
CA GLY A 461 24.74 37.49 -4.63
C GLY A 461 24.71 37.16 -6.11
N TYR A 462 23.66 36.44 -6.51
CA TYR A 462 22.64 36.89 -7.48
C TYR A 462 21.34 36.16 -7.15
#